data_AF-A0A2H9MH47-F1
#
_entry.id   AF-A0A2H9MH47-F1
#
_cell.length_a   1.000
_cell.length_b   1.000
_cell.length_c   1.000
_cell.angle_alpha   90.00
_cell.angle_beta   90.00
_cell.angle_gamma   90.00
#
_symmetry.space_group_name_H-M   'P 1'
#
loop_
_entity.id
_entity.type
_entity.pdbx_description
1 polymer ?
#
loop_
_entity_poly.entity_id
_entity_poly.type
_entity_poly.pdbx_seq_one_letter_code
_entity_poly.pdbx_strand_id
1 'polypeptide(L)'
;MNQIFPEITEKELERKKCILVKFEGLNRPYYAYGRAYMRVGDENRQLSSKELEKLILEKNKTFWEKGFSDKKLKDINEETVKGFMEKANKAKRINFKFQGVKPTLNRLGLLKENRLLNAGEILFCDENSFEVQAAVFAGTDKLTFLDIRQFKGNLFNLQEQSETYIKEHIDWRAELGAGGREEIPEIPVRAITEAVVNSLCHRDYTNPNANKIAVFKNRIEIYNPGQFPEGYEPEDFIKGRQNPF
;
A
#
# COMPACT_ATOMS: atom_id res chain seq x y z
N MET A 1 -25.16 -21.54 7.55
CA MET A 1 -24.72 -21.51 6.15
C MET A 1 -25.05 -20.15 5.57
N ASN A 2 -24.09 -19.47 4.93
CA ASN A 2 -24.38 -18.19 4.27
C ASN A 2 -25.32 -18.46 3.09
N GLN A 3 -26.54 -17.94 3.16
CA GLN A 3 -27.52 -18.06 2.09
C GLN A 3 -27.51 -16.79 1.25
N ILE A 4 -27.74 -16.96 -0.05
CA ILE A 4 -27.93 -15.89 -1.02
C ILE A 4 -29.24 -16.18 -1.74
N PHE A 5 -30.07 -15.15 -1.86
CA PHE A 5 -31.37 -15.28 -2.50
C PHE A 5 -31.28 -14.64 -3.88
N PRO A 6 -31.42 -15.42 -4.97
CA PRO A 6 -31.42 -14.86 -6.31
C PRO A 6 -32.72 -14.09 -6.58
N GLU A 7 -32.60 -13.00 -7.32
CA GLU A 7 -33.70 -12.38 -8.04
C GLU A 7 -33.95 -13.17 -9.33
N ILE A 8 -35.19 -13.61 -9.52
CA ILE A 8 -35.62 -14.40 -10.67
C ILE A 8 -36.70 -13.62 -11.41
N THR A 9 -36.43 -13.27 -12.67
CA THR A 9 -37.36 -12.50 -13.51
C THR A 9 -37.53 -13.19 -14.87
N GLU A 10 -38.73 -13.13 -15.44
CA GLU A 10 -38.97 -13.57 -16.83
C GLU A 10 -38.57 -12.44 -17.79
N LYS A 11 -37.83 -12.78 -18.86
CA LYS A 11 -37.47 -11.86 -19.93
C LYS A 11 -37.68 -12.51 -21.29
N GLU A 12 -38.07 -11.69 -22.26
CA GLU A 12 -38.14 -12.13 -23.65
C GLU A 12 -36.84 -11.79 -24.37
N LEU A 13 -36.17 -12.81 -24.93
CA LEU A 13 -34.97 -12.68 -25.76
C LEU A 13 -35.21 -13.40 -27.07
N GLU A 14 -35.05 -12.70 -28.20
CA GLU A 14 -35.24 -13.27 -29.54
C GLU A 14 -36.59 -14.02 -29.72
N ARG A 15 -37.67 -13.45 -29.18
CA ARG A 15 -39.04 -14.04 -29.18
C ARG A 15 -39.17 -15.36 -28.39
N LYS A 16 -38.23 -15.65 -27.48
CA LYS A 16 -38.30 -16.77 -26.55
C LYS A 16 -38.41 -16.25 -25.12
N LYS A 17 -39.24 -16.92 -24.31
CA LYS A 17 -39.34 -16.69 -22.88
C LYS A 17 -38.14 -17.30 -22.17
N CYS A 18 -37.39 -16.48 -21.46
CA CYS A 18 -36.19 -16.85 -20.72
C CYS A 18 -36.32 -16.47 -19.25
N ILE A 19 -35.61 -17.19 -18.39
CA ILE A 19 -35.50 -16.86 -16.97
C ILE A 19 -34.16 -16.16 -16.76
N LEU A 20 -34.19 -14.91 -16.29
CA LEU A 20 -33.02 -14.18 -15.83
C LEU A 20 -32.86 -14.39 -14.32
N VAL A 21 -31.73 -14.98 -13.94
CA VAL A 21 -31.34 -15.17 -12.55
C VAL A 21 -30.19 -14.20 -12.23
N LYS A 22 -30.40 -13.32 -11.27
CA LYS A 22 -29.36 -12.42 -10.74
C LYS A 22 -29.17 -12.67 -9.25
N PHE A 23 -27.93 -12.65 -8.80
CA PHE A 23 -27.62 -12.72 -7.37
C PHE A 23 -26.34 -11.94 -7.10
N GLU A 24 -26.27 -11.33 -5.93
CA GLU A 24 -25.06 -10.69 -5.43
C GLU A 24 -24.93 -10.97 -3.94
N GLY A 25 -23.69 -11.17 -3.50
CA GLY A 25 -23.46 -11.42 -2.10
C GLY A 25 -22.01 -11.29 -1.69
N LEU A 26 -21.82 -10.61 -0.56
CA LEU A 26 -20.52 -10.29 0.03
C LEU A 26 -20.01 -11.42 0.94
N ASN A 27 -20.85 -12.40 1.25
CA ASN A 27 -20.58 -13.43 2.26
C ASN A 27 -19.95 -14.70 1.67
N ARG A 28 -19.04 -14.55 0.71
CA ARG A 28 -18.27 -15.65 0.10
C ARG A 28 -17.44 -16.42 1.17
N PRO A 29 -17.07 -17.69 0.94
CA PRO A 29 -17.56 -18.55 -0.14
C PRO A 29 -19.02 -18.98 0.11
N TYR A 30 -19.76 -19.16 -0.99
CA TYR A 30 -21.06 -19.81 -0.99
C TYR A 30 -20.88 -21.30 -1.31
N TYR A 31 -21.69 -22.14 -0.67
CA TYR A 31 -21.59 -23.59 -0.79
C TYR A 31 -22.77 -24.13 -1.58
N ALA A 32 -22.50 -25.01 -2.53
CA ALA A 32 -23.49 -25.83 -3.21
C ALA A 32 -23.19 -27.29 -2.88
N TYR A 33 -24.18 -28.05 -2.42
CA TYR A 33 -24.01 -29.47 -2.08
C TYR A 33 -22.84 -29.75 -1.12
N GLY A 34 -22.61 -28.85 -0.16
CA GLY A 34 -21.52 -28.96 0.83
C GLY A 34 -20.13 -28.61 0.31
N ARG A 35 -19.98 -28.14 -0.93
CA ARG A 35 -18.69 -27.78 -1.53
C ARG A 35 -18.72 -26.33 -2.06
N ALA A 36 -17.57 -25.65 -2.01
CA ALA A 36 -17.43 -24.31 -2.56
C ALA A 36 -16.95 -24.39 -4.02
N TYR A 37 -17.58 -23.60 -4.88
CA TYR A 37 -17.24 -23.53 -6.31
C TYR A 37 -16.97 -22.09 -6.70
N MET A 38 -16.12 -21.91 -7.71
CA MET A 38 -15.85 -20.63 -8.35
C MET A 38 -16.03 -20.79 -9.85
N ARG A 39 -16.69 -19.81 -10.48
CA ARG A 39 -16.85 -19.78 -11.92
C ARG A 39 -15.54 -19.34 -12.57
N VAL A 40 -15.02 -20.16 -13.47
CA VAL A 40 -13.81 -19.87 -14.25
C VAL A 40 -14.18 -20.09 -15.71
N GLY A 41 -14.23 -18.99 -16.48
CA GLY A 41 -14.76 -19.03 -17.84
C GLY A 41 -16.24 -19.43 -17.88
N ASP A 42 -16.54 -20.51 -18.59
CA ASP A 42 -17.86 -21.10 -18.75
C ASP A 42 -18.19 -22.21 -17.74
N GLU A 43 -17.21 -22.66 -16.93
CA GLU A 43 -17.35 -23.77 -16.01
C GLU A 43 -17.35 -23.36 -14.52
N ASN A 44 -17.95 -24.21 -13.68
CA ASN A 44 -17.89 -24.08 -12.22
C ASN A 44 -16.85 -25.06 -11.67
N ARG A 45 -15.70 -24.54 -11.22
CA ARG A 45 -14.62 -25.35 -10.65
C ARG A 45 -14.74 -25.43 -9.14
N GLN A 46 -14.58 -26.63 -8.59
CA GLN A 46 -14.48 -26.80 -7.14
C GLN A 46 -13.21 -26.12 -6.61
N LEU A 47 -13.34 -25.32 -5.57
CA LEU A 47 -12.19 -24.70 -4.92
C LEU A 47 -11.39 -25.75 -4.15
N SER A 48 -10.07 -25.70 -4.29
CA SER A 48 -9.15 -26.47 -3.45
C SER A 48 -9.11 -25.90 -2.02
N SER A 49 -8.61 -26.68 -1.06
CA SER A 49 -8.47 -26.21 0.33
C SER A 49 -7.63 -24.92 0.44
N LYS A 50 -6.56 -24.81 -0.36
CA LYS A 50 -5.70 -23.60 -0.38
C LYS A 50 -6.44 -22.37 -0.92
N GLU A 51 -7.26 -22.54 -1.95
CA GLU A 51 -8.02 -21.44 -2.52
C GLU A 51 -9.19 -21.03 -1.62
N LEU A 52 -9.81 -22.01 -0.95
CA LEU A 52 -10.81 -21.75 0.07
C LEU A 52 -10.21 -20.99 1.25
N GLU A 53 -9.03 -21.39 1.71
CA GLU A 53 -8.28 -20.72 2.77
C GLU A 53 -7.92 -19.28 2.37
N LYS A 54 -7.38 -19.07 1.17
CA LYS A 54 -7.12 -17.73 0.60
C LYS A 54 -8.39 -16.87 0.60
N LEU A 55 -9.51 -17.41 0.12
CA LEU A 55 -10.77 -16.69 0.00
C LEU A 55 -11.40 -16.37 1.37
N ILE A 56 -11.24 -17.26 2.36
CA ILE A 56 -11.63 -17.01 3.75
C ILE A 56 -10.74 -15.93 4.36
N LEU A 57 -9.43 -15.95 4.13
CA LEU A 57 -8.50 -14.91 4.58
C LEU A 57 -8.76 -13.55 3.92
N GLU A 58 -9.13 -13.54 2.63
CA GLU A 58 -9.53 -12.32 1.92
C GLU A 58 -10.83 -11.73 2.47
N LYS A 59 -11.82 -12.57 2.73
CA LYS A 59 -13.10 -12.17 3.34
C LYS A 59 -12.90 -11.71 4.78
N ASN A 60 -12.07 -12.43 5.53
CA ASN A 60 -11.65 -12.09 6.87
C ASN A 60 -10.37 -11.25 6.84
N LYS A 61 -10.18 -10.38 5.83
CA LYS A 61 -9.15 -9.33 5.91
C LYS A 61 -9.52 -8.44 7.10
N THR A 62 -9.11 -8.87 8.29
CA THR A 62 -8.49 -7.99 9.25
C THR A 62 -7.36 -7.35 8.48
N PHE A 63 -7.69 -6.25 7.83
CA PHE A 63 -6.81 -5.15 7.51
C PHE A 63 -5.74 -5.13 8.57
N TRP A 64 -4.53 -5.57 8.22
CA TRP A 64 -3.43 -5.72 9.17
C TRP A 64 -3.25 -4.42 9.95
N GLU A 65 -3.46 -3.29 9.29
CA GLU A 65 -3.42 -1.95 9.84
C GLU A 65 -4.44 -1.68 10.97
N LYS A 66 -5.55 -2.42 11.00
CA LYS A 66 -6.59 -2.39 12.05
C LYS A 66 -6.34 -3.41 13.16
N GLY A 67 -5.31 -4.25 13.04
CA GLY A 67 -4.84 -5.11 14.11
C GLY A 67 -4.30 -4.30 15.29
N PHE A 68 -4.31 -4.90 16.49
CA PHE A 68 -3.70 -4.28 17.66
C PHE A 68 -2.18 -4.40 17.59
N SER A 69 -1.50 -3.28 17.81
CA SER A 69 -0.06 -3.23 17.98
C SER A 69 0.33 -3.64 19.40
N ASP A 70 1.54 -4.18 19.53
CA ASP A 70 2.20 -4.44 20.82
C ASP A 70 2.84 -3.16 21.42
N LYS A 71 2.96 -2.09 20.62
CA LYS A 71 3.46 -0.78 21.06
C LYS A 71 2.42 -0.03 21.87
N LYS A 72 2.93 0.85 22.74
CA LYS A 72 2.13 1.68 23.64
C LYS A 72 2.12 3.12 23.15
N LEU A 73 1.16 3.90 23.65
CA LEU A 73 1.06 5.34 23.34
C LEU A 73 2.33 6.15 23.68
N LYS A 74 3.15 5.67 24.62
CA LYS A 74 4.43 6.30 24.99
C LYS A 74 5.54 6.09 23.95
N ASP A 75 5.40 5.10 23.07
CA ASP A 75 6.38 4.76 22.04
C ASP A 75 6.13 5.59 20.76
N ILE A 76 5.10 6.44 20.77
CA ILE A 76 4.75 7.34 19.68
C ILE A 76 5.65 8.58 19.74
N ASN A 77 6.25 8.91 18.61
CA ASN A 77 6.97 10.15 18.39
C ASN A 77 5.96 11.31 18.22
N GLU A 78 5.80 12.12 19.28
CA GLU A 78 4.87 13.25 19.31
C GLU A 78 5.21 14.33 18.28
N GLU A 79 6.49 14.57 18.00
CA GLU A 79 6.94 15.57 17.03
C GLU A 79 6.50 15.20 15.60
N THR A 80 6.59 13.92 15.25
CA THR A 80 6.11 13.39 13.98
C THR A 80 4.60 13.55 13.85
N VAL A 81 3.84 13.28 14.92
CA VAL A 81 2.38 13.53 14.94
C VAL A 81 2.07 15.01 14.74
N LYS A 82 2.78 15.92 15.42
CA LYS A 82 2.61 17.36 15.25
C LYS A 82 2.91 17.80 13.81
N GLY A 83 4.05 17.41 13.26
CA GLY A 83 4.44 17.72 11.89
C GLY A 83 3.45 17.19 10.84
N PHE A 84 2.94 15.98 11.04
CA PHE A 84 1.86 15.43 10.22
C PHE A 84 0.60 16.30 10.29
N MET A 85 0.15 16.66 11.50
CA MET A 85 -1.05 17.47 11.69
C MET A 85 -0.92 18.85 11.05
N GLU A 86 0.25 19.49 11.15
CA GLU A 86 0.54 20.77 10.50
C GLU A 86 0.44 20.67 8.98
N LYS A 87 1.13 19.68 8.39
CA LYS A 87 1.09 19.42 6.94
C LYS A 87 -0.33 19.11 6.46
N ALA A 88 -1.07 18.28 7.19
CA ALA A 88 -2.42 17.87 6.83
C ALA A 88 -3.45 19.02 6.95
N ASN A 89 -3.34 19.87 7.98
CA ASN A 89 -4.16 21.07 8.11
C ASN A 89 -3.84 22.10 7.02
N LYS A 90 -2.56 22.33 6.71
CA LYS A 90 -2.13 23.22 5.62
C LYS A 90 -2.67 22.75 4.26
N ALA A 91 -2.70 21.43 4.05
CA ALA A 91 -3.29 20.80 2.86
C ALA A 91 -4.83 20.72 2.89
N LYS A 92 -5.49 21.20 3.95
CA LYS A 92 -6.95 21.11 4.16
C LYS A 92 -7.52 19.69 4.09
N ARG A 93 -6.70 18.67 4.41
CA ARG A 93 -7.13 17.25 4.46
C ARG A 93 -7.69 16.87 5.82
N ILE A 94 -7.32 17.61 6.86
CA ILE A 94 -7.82 17.48 8.22
C ILE A 94 -8.31 18.85 8.69
N ASN A 95 -9.39 18.87 9.48
CA ASN A 95 -10.07 20.07 9.95
C ASN A 95 -10.05 20.24 11.48
N PHE A 96 -9.10 19.59 12.17
CA PHE A 96 -8.93 19.74 13.62
C PHE A 96 -7.45 19.94 14.01
N LYS A 97 -7.25 20.64 15.13
CA LYS A 97 -5.92 20.94 15.68
C LYS A 97 -5.40 19.77 16.52
N PHE A 98 -4.08 19.69 16.64
CA PHE A 98 -3.44 18.79 17.59
C PHE A 98 -3.89 19.11 19.04
N GLN A 99 -4.31 18.08 19.78
CA GLN A 99 -4.80 18.20 21.17
C GLN A 99 -4.05 17.27 22.13
N GLY A 100 -2.85 16.82 21.74
CA GLY A 100 -2.11 15.73 22.39
C GLY A 100 -2.18 14.42 21.61
N VAL A 101 -1.25 13.51 21.87
CA VAL A 101 -1.07 12.26 21.10
C VAL A 101 -2.34 11.41 21.10
N LYS A 102 -2.83 11.00 22.27
CA LYS A 102 -4.00 10.12 22.40
C LYS A 102 -5.28 10.65 21.73
N PRO A 103 -5.77 11.89 22.00
CA PRO A 103 -6.97 12.39 21.35
C PRO A 103 -6.80 12.57 19.84
N THR A 104 -5.58 12.91 19.38
CA THR A 104 -5.26 13.03 17.95
C THR A 104 -5.34 11.66 17.27
N LEU A 105 -4.64 10.65 17.79
CA LEU A 105 -4.65 9.29 17.24
C LEU A 105 -6.06 8.68 17.26
N ASN A 106 -6.87 8.96 18.29
CA ASN A 106 -8.26 8.51 18.34
C ASN A 106 -9.10 9.11 17.21
N ARG A 107 -8.96 10.42 16.93
CA ARG A 107 -9.67 11.08 15.82
C ARG A 107 -9.18 10.61 14.44
N LEU A 108 -7.91 10.24 14.34
CA LEU A 108 -7.34 9.64 13.12
C LEU A 108 -7.73 8.17 12.92
N GLY A 109 -8.46 7.56 13.87
CA GLY A 109 -8.85 6.15 13.78
C GLY A 109 -7.69 5.18 14.02
N LEU A 110 -6.62 5.62 14.68
CA LEU A 110 -5.41 4.83 14.95
C LEU A 110 -5.42 4.17 16.34
N LEU A 111 -6.50 4.37 17.09
CA LEU A 111 -6.77 3.71 18.36
C LEU A 111 -8.10 2.96 18.30
N LYS A 112 -8.14 1.79 18.94
CA LYS A 112 -9.38 1.06 19.23
C LYS A 112 -9.33 0.58 20.67
N GLU A 113 -10.40 0.77 21.43
CA GLU A 113 -10.45 0.34 22.86
C GLU A 113 -9.24 0.84 23.67
N ASN A 114 -8.79 2.07 23.38
CA ASN A 114 -7.61 2.69 23.99
C ASN A 114 -6.26 1.96 23.72
N ARG A 115 -6.23 1.04 22.77
CA ARG A 115 -5.02 0.35 22.29
C ARG A 115 -4.60 0.90 20.93
N LEU A 116 -3.29 0.95 20.70
CA LEU A 116 -2.71 1.37 19.43
C LEU A 116 -2.98 0.31 18.35
N LEU A 117 -3.29 0.77 17.15
CA LEU A 117 -3.41 -0.09 15.97
C LEU A 117 -2.08 -0.13 15.21
N ASN A 118 -1.87 -1.19 14.43
CA ASN A 118 -0.65 -1.38 13.64
C ASN A 118 -0.36 -0.18 12.71
N ALA A 119 -1.37 0.43 12.08
CA ALA A 119 -1.14 1.66 11.30
C ALA A 119 -0.55 2.80 12.15
N GLY A 120 -1.00 2.95 13.39
CA GLY A 120 -0.50 3.98 14.29
C GLY A 120 0.96 3.76 14.68
N GLU A 121 1.35 2.50 14.90
CA GLU A 121 2.74 2.12 15.10
C GLU A 121 3.61 2.51 13.89
N ILE A 122 3.23 2.11 12.68
CA ILE A 122 4.05 2.37 11.49
C ILE A 122 4.18 3.85 11.19
N LEU A 123 3.08 4.60 11.33
CA LEU A 123 3.08 6.01 11.03
C LEU A 123 3.90 6.82 12.03
N PHE A 124 3.93 6.43 13.32
CA PHE A 124 4.39 7.33 14.36
C PHE A 124 5.30 6.72 15.44
N CYS A 125 5.64 5.43 15.40
CA CYS A 125 6.65 4.84 16.28
C CYS A 125 7.99 4.70 15.54
N ASP A 126 9.05 5.32 16.06
CA ASP A 126 10.38 5.26 15.45
C ASP A 126 10.99 3.85 15.55
N GLU A 127 10.77 3.20 16.69
CA GLU A 127 11.16 1.82 16.90
C GLU A 127 10.03 0.89 16.44
N ASN A 128 10.15 0.35 15.22
CA ASN A 128 9.29 -0.70 14.71
C ASN A 128 10.13 -1.75 13.95
N SER A 129 9.49 -2.85 13.52
CA SER A 129 10.18 -3.96 12.85
C SER A 129 10.45 -3.72 11.35
N PHE A 130 10.04 -2.57 10.80
CA PHE A 130 10.10 -2.29 9.39
C PHE A 130 11.34 -1.48 9.02
N GLU A 131 11.88 -1.80 7.85
CA GLU A 131 13.06 -1.17 7.31
C GLU A 131 12.97 -1.05 5.79
N VAL A 132 13.79 -0.15 5.25
CA VAL A 132 14.09 -0.03 3.83
C VAL A 132 15.57 -0.32 3.64
N GLN A 133 15.90 -1.24 2.74
CA GLN A 133 17.27 -1.52 2.34
C GLN A 133 17.56 -0.77 1.05
N ALA A 134 18.65 -0.01 1.02
CA ALA A 134 19.04 0.77 -0.14
C ALA A 134 20.47 0.44 -0.56
N ALA A 135 20.72 0.38 -1.86
CA ALA A 135 22.04 0.14 -2.41
C ALA A 135 22.26 0.91 -3.71
N VAL A 136 23.51 1.28 -3.95
CA VAL A 136 23.97 1.93 -5.17
C VAL A 136 24.95 0.99 -5.87
N PHE A 137 24.76 0.78 -7.16
CA PHE A 137 25.58 -0.12 -7.96
C PHE A 137 26.37 0.66 -9.01
N ALA A 138 27.63 0.25 -9.23
CA ALA A 138 28.55 0.95 -10.13
C ALA A 138 28.13 0.85 -11.60
N GLY A 139 27.38 -0.19 -11.97
CA GLY A 139 26.98 -0.48 -13.33
C GLY A 139 25.47 -0.70 -13.45
N THR A 140 25.09 -1.56 -14.39
CA THR A 140 23.69 -1.94 -14.64
C THR A 140 23.32 -3.28 -13.99
N ASP A 141 24.29 -3.98 -13.42
CA ASP A 141 24.17 -5.24 -12.68
C ASP A 141 24.36 -5.02 -11.16
N LYS A 142 24.24 -6.10 -10.39
CA LYS A 142 24.35 -6.10 -8.92
C LYS A 142 25.71 -6.60 -8.41
N LEU A 143 26.75 -6.62 -9.26
CA LEU A 143 28.05 -7.21 -8.92
C LEU A 143 28.90 -6.28 -8.04
N THR A 144 28.91 -4.99 -8.34
CA THR A 144 29.74 -3.99 -7.64
C THR A 144 28.85 -2.96 -6.96
N PHE A 145 28.81 -2.99 -5.64
CA PHE A 145 28.14 -1.98 -4.83
C PHE A 145 29.08 -0.81 -4.53
N LEU A 146 28.56 0.41 -4.59
CA LEU A 146 29.24 1.65 -4.22
C LEU A 146 28.85 2.09 -2.81
N ASP A 147 27.58 1.91 -2.45
CA ASP A 147 27.05 2.20 -1.12
C ASP A 147 25.90 1.25 -0.79
N ILE A 148 25.72 0.95 0.50
CA ILE A 148 24.63 0.14 1.03
C ILE A 148 24.18 0.74 2.35
N ARG A 149 22.89 1.00 2.49
CA ARG A 149 22.28 1.51 3.71
C ARG A 149 21.03 0.74 4.10
N GLN A 150 20.74 0.77 5.40
CA GLN A 150 19.50 0.27 5.98
C GLN A 150 18.86 1.41 6.76
N PHE A 151 17.64 1.78 6.37
CA PHE A 151 16.86 2.83 7.01
C PHE A 151 15.85 2.22 7.97
N LYS A 152 15.76 2.84 9.15
CA LYS A 152 14.80 2.51 10.21
C LYS A 152 14.15 3.80 10.69
N GLY A 153 13.02 3.67 11.38
CA GLY A 153 12.22 4.80 11.85
C GLY A 153 10.74 4.61 11.53
N ASN A 154 9.95 5.63 11.84
CA ASN A 154 8.55 5.65 11.43
C ASN A 154 8.43 5.88 9.91
N LEU A 155 7.23 5.69 9.36
CA LEU A 155 6.98 5.76 7.91
C LEU A 155 7.48 7.06 7.27
N PHE A 156 7.32 8.19 7.96
CA PHE A 156 7.76 9.49 7.46
C PHE A 156 9.28 9.62 7.45
N ASN A 157 9.97 9.07 8.46
CA ASN A 157 11.43 9.00 8.44
C ASN A 157 11.94 8.08 7.33
N LEU A 158 11.29 6.94 7.10
CA LEU A 158 11.66 6.02 6.03
C LEU A 158 11.49 6.68 4.65
N GLN A 159 10.40 7.44 4.46
CA GLN A 159 10.19 8.24 3.26
C GLN A 159 11.32 9.25 3.06
N GLU A 160 11.59 10.10 4.06
CA GLU A 160 12.59 11.16 3.95
C GLU A 160 14.01 10.63 3.72
N GLN A 161 14.41 9.59 4.46
CA GLN A 161 15.70 8.93 4.29
C GLN A 161 15.85 8.32 2.90
N SER A 162 14.80 7.64 2.40
CA SER A 162 14.80 7.02 1.07
C SER A 162 14.91 8.05 -0.05
N GLU A 163 14.12 9.13 0.03
CA GLU A 163 14.18 10.22 -0.96
C GLU A 163 15.54 10.92 -0.94
N THR A 164 16.08 11.19 0.25
CA THR A 164 17.40 11.83 0.41
C THR A 164 18.50 10.95 -0.16
N TYR A 165 18.47 9.66 0.16
CA TYR A 165 19.43 8.70 -0.37
C TYR A 165 19.44 8.66 -1.89
N ILE A 166 18.26 8.61 -2.53
CA ILE A 166 18.16 8.64 -3.98
C ILE A 166 18.73 9.96 -4.53
N LYS A 167 18.33 11.11 -3.97
CA LYS A 167 18.80 12.44 -4.43
C LYS A 167 20.31 12.60 -4.34
N GLU A 168 20.94 12.01 -3.33
CA GLU A 168 22.40 12.02 -3.12
C GLU A 168 23.16 11.14 -4.13
N HIS A 169 22.49 10.20 -4.80
CA HIS A 169 23.11 9.19 -5.67
C HIS A 169 22.59 9.20 -7.12
N ILE A 170 21.82 10.22 -7.50
CA ILE A 170 21.48 10.51 -8.90
C ILE A 170 22.34 11.66 -9.42
N ASP A 171 22.45 11.75 -10.74
CA ASP A 171 23.18 12.85 -11.37
C ASP A 171 22.33 14.15 -11.39
N TRP A 172 23.02 15.27 -11.14
CA TRP A 172 22.47 16.61 -11.26
C TRP A 172 23.29 17.39 -12.26
N ARG A 173 22.63 18.03 -13.24
CA ARG A 173 23.30 19.00 -14.12
C ARG A 173 23.03 20.41 -13.63
N ALA A 174 24.00 21.29 -13.79
CA ALA A 174 23.86 22.70 -13.49
C ALA A 174 23.72 23.49 -14.80
N GLU A 175 22.66 24.28 -14.92
CA GLU A 175 22.48 25.23 -16.02
C GLU A 175 22.70 26.65 -15.48
N LEU A 176 23.54 27.44 -16.17
CA LEU A 176 23.80 28.83 -15.82
C LEU A 176 22.94 29.73 -16.71
N GLY A 177 21.85 30.23 -16.15
CA GLY A 177 20.95 31.18 -16.81
C GLY A 177 21.15 32.61 -16.32
N ALA A 178 20.42 33.55 -16.94
CA ALA A 178 20.42 34.96 -16.54
C ALA A 178 19.93 35.18 -15.08
N GLY A 179 19.19 34.21 -14.52
CA GLY A 179 18.69 34.22 -13.14
C GLY A 179 19.60 33.52 -12.10
N GLY A 180 20.75 33.00 -12.52
CA GLY A 180 21.67 32.25 -11.66
C GLY A 180 21.82 30.77 -12.05
N ARG A 181 22.43 29.99 -11.14
CA ARG A 181 22.63 28.56 -11.30
C ARG A 181 21.34 27.81 -10.95
N GLU A 182 20.84 27.03 -11.89
CA GLU A 182 19.73 26.10 -11.70
C GLU A 182 20.27 24.66 -11.69
N GLU A 183 19.91 23.88 -10.67
CA GLU A 183 20.28 22.47 -10.57
C GLU A 183 19.12 21.59 -11.02
N ILE A 184 19.37 20.78 -12.04
CA ILE A 184 18.36 19.96 -12.72
C ILE A 184 18.72 18.49 -12.50
N PRO A 185 17.88 17.71 -11.79
CA PRO A 185 18.14 16.29 -11.57
C PRO A 185 17.83 15.49 -12.83
N GLU A 186 18.55 14.39 -13.05
CA GLU A 186 18.28 13.47 -14.17
C GLU A 186 16.90 12.81 -14.07
N ILE A 187 16.36 12.65 -12.86
CA ILE A 187 15.01 12.16 -12.59
C ILE A 187 14.25 13.26 -11.82
N PRO A 188 13.05 13.68 -12.26
CA PRO A 188 12.26 14.68 -11.54
C PRO A 188 12.05 14.28 -10.07
N VAL A 189 12.39 15.18 -9.14
CA VAL A 189 12.25 14.93 -7.69
C VAL A 189 10.84 14.47 -7.33
N ARG A 190 9.82 15.05 -7.97
CA ARG A 190 8.43 14.65 -7.76
C ARG A 190 8.15 13.19 -8.12
N ALA A 191 8.79 12.67 -9.18
CA ALA A 191 8.64 11.27 -9.57
C ALA A 191 9.29 10.34 -8.54
N ILE A 192 10.44 10.74 -7.96
CA ILE A 192 11.09 10.01 -6.86
C ILE A 192 10.18 9.97 -5.64
N THR A 193 9.66 11.12 -5.21
CA THR A 193 8.72 11.20 -4.07
C THR A 193 7.51 10.30 -4.29
N GLU A 194 6.87 10.37 -5.47
CA GLU A 194 5.69 9.54 -5.78
C GLU A 194 6.03 8.04 -5.76
N ALA A 195 7.16 7.64 -6.34
CA ALA A 195 7.57 6.24 -6.38
C ALA A 195 7.89 5.69 -4.97
N VAL A 196 8.57 6.49 -4.14
CA VAL A 196 8.86 6.12 -2.74
C VAL A 196 7.57 6.05 -1.90
N VAL A 197 6.69 7.05 -2.03
CA VAL A 197 5.40 7.06 -1.31
C VAL A 197 4.55 5.86 -1.73
N ASN A 198 4.43 5.57 -3.02
CA ASN A 198 3.69 4.39 -3.50
C ASN A 198 4.29 3.09 -2.99
N SER A 199 5.63 3.00 -2.96
CA SER A 199 6.34 1.86 -2.41
C SER A 199 6.00 1.61 -0.93
N LEU A 200 6.02 2.66 -0.11
CA LEU A 200 5.73 2.57 1.31
C LEU A 200 4.24 2.36 1.60
N CYS A 201 3.34 3.05 0.90
CA CYS A 201 1.90 2.94 1.13
C CYS A 201 1.30 1.60 0.69
N HIS A 202 1.78 1.03 -0.41
CA HIS A 202 1.22 -0.20 -1.00
C HIS A 202 2.05 -1.47 -0.68
N ARG A 203 2.95 -1.39 0.30
CA ARG A 203 3.68 -2.55 0.80
C ARG A 203 2.72 -3.56 1.44
N ASP A 204 2.99 -4.85 1.25
CA ASP A 204 2.47 -5.89 2.14
C ASP A 204 3.19 -5.87 3.50
N TYR A 205 2.55 -5.24 4.49
CA TYR A 205 3.07 -5.13 5.86
C TYR A 205 3.03 -6.44 6.66
N THR A 206 2.39 -7.50 6.14
CA THR A 206 2.46 -8.83 6.75
C THR A 206 3.73 -9.58 6.36
N ASN A 207 4.43 -9.10 5.33
CA ASN A 207 5.64 -9.71 4.82
C ASN A 207 6.89 -9.17 5.53
N PRO A 208 7.76 -10.04 6.09
CA PRO A 208 8.95 -9.60 6.82
C PRO A 208 10.06 -9.03 5.92
N ASN A 209 10.00 -9.25 4.59
CA ASN A 209 11.02 -8.74 3.68
C ASN A 209 10.94 -7.22 3.57
N ALA A 210 12.09 -6.54 3.63
CA ALA A 210 12.19 -5.09 3.46
C ALA A 210 11.77 -4.62 2.06
N ASN A 211 11.29 -3.37 1.97
CA ASN A 211 11.34 -2.63 0.70
C ASN A 211 12.81 -2.47 0.31
N LYS A 212 13.09 -2.54 -0.99
CA LYS A 212 14.45 -2.39 -1.49
C LYS A 212 14.51 -1.27 -2.52
N ILE A 213 15.51 -0.40 -2.38
CA ILE A 213 15.82 0.65 -3.34
C ILE A 213 17.19 0.32 -3.92
N ALA A 214 17.28 0.23 -5.24
CA ALA A 214 18.53 -0.01 -5.95
C ALA A 214 18.75 1.09 -6.99
N VAL A 215 19.79 1.88 -6.80
CA VAL A 215 20.22 2.92 -7.75
C VAL A 215 21.30 2.31 -8.63
N PHE A 216 21.05 2.27 -9.93
CA PHE A 216 22.00 1.84 -10.95
C PHE A 216 22.40 3.03 -11.81
N LYS A 217 23.47 2.87 -12.58
CA LYS A 217 23.93 3.87 -13.54
C LYS A 217 22.86 4.34 -14.53
N ASN A 218 21.83 3.54 -14.82
CA ASN A 218 20.83 3.83 -15.85
C ASN A 218 19.37 3.80 -15.37
N ARG A 219 19.11 3.48 -14.10
CA ARG A 219 17.74 3.33 -13.57
C ARG A 219 17.75 3.29 -12.06
N ILE A 220 16.57 3.53 -11.49
CA ILE A 220 16.27 3.21 -10.09
C ILE A 220 15.25 2.08 -10.08
N GLU A 221 15.51 1.04 -9.31
CA GLU A 221 14.55 -0.02 -9.01
C GLU A 221 14.04 0.16 -7.58
N ILE A 222 12.71 0.21 -7.42
CA ILE A 222 12.06 0.16 -6.10
C ILE A 222 11.24 -1.13 -6.05
N TYR A 223 11.60 -2.00 -5.12
CA TYR A 223 10.97 -3.29 -4.92
C TYR A 223 10.16 -3.29 -3.64
N ASN A 224 8.93 -3.80 -3.75
CA ASN A 224 8.04 -4.05 -2.63
C ASN A 224 7.86 -5.55 -2.41
N PRO A 225 7.81 -6.02 -1.16
CA PRO A 225 7.20 -7.32 -0.88
C PRO A 225 5.70 -7.28 -1.20
N GLY A 226 5.21 -8.32 -1.86
CA GLY A 226 3.79 -8.49 -2.19
C GLY A 226 3.56 -8.76 -3.67
N GLN A 227 2.27 -8.79 -4.04
CA GLN A 227 1.81 -8.95 -5.42
C GLN A 227 0.76 -7.88 -5.71
N PHE A 228 0.50 -7.65 -7.00
CA PHE A 228 -0.63 -6.82 -7.40
C PHE A 228 -1.95 -7.42 -6.90
N PRO A 229 -2.97 -6.58 -6.63
CA PRO A 229 -4.30 -7.05 -6.29
C PRO A 229 -4.82 -8.03 -7.35
N GLU A 230 -5.53 -9.07 -6.90
CA GLU A 230 -6.05 -10.10 -7.80
C GLU A 230 -6.95 -9.47 -8.89
N GLY A 231 -6.70 -9.85 -10.14
CA GLY A 231 -7.42 -9.32 -11.30
C GLY A 231 -6.89 -8.00 -11.87
N TYR A 232 -5.76 -7.49 -11.36
CA TYR A 232 -5.08 -6.32 -11.93
C TYR A 232 -3.67 -6.67 -12.38
N GLU A 233 -3.34 -6.21 -13.59
CA GLU A 233 -1.98 -6.26 -14.13
C GLU A 233 -1.29 -4.88 -13.98
N PRO A 234 0.05 -4.81 -13.99
CA PRO A 234 0.78 -3.54 -13.91
C PRO A 234 0.29 -2.48 -14.92
N GLU A 235 -0.09 -2.91 -16.12
CA GLU A 235 -0.56 -2.05 -17.20
C GLU A 235 -1.89 -1.34 -16.86
N ASP A 236 -2.71 -1.91 -15.99
CA ASP A 236 -3.99 -1.32 -15.60
C ASP A 236 -3.78 -0.08 -14.74
N PHE A 237 -2.72 -0.07 -13.91
CA PHE A 237 -2.33 1.10 -13.10
C PHE A 237 -1.80 2.23 -14.00
N ILE A 238 -0.99 1.89 -15.00
CA ILE A 238 -0.42 2.87 -15.94
C ILE A 238 -1.52 3.53 -16.79
N LYS A 239 -2.50 2.73 -17.24
CA LYS A 239 -3.61 3.22 -18.09
C LYS A 239 -4.73 3.89 -17.30
N GLY A 240 -4.63 3.96 -15.96
CA GLY A 240 -5.67 4.52 -15.10
C GLY A 240 -7.00 3.78 -15.18
N ARG A 241 -6.99 2.48 -15.53
CA ARG A 241 -8.21 1.66 -15.71
C ARG A 241 -8.80 1.17 -14.39
N GLN A 242 -8.28 1.65 -13.27
CA GLN A 242 -8.71 1.27 -11.94
C GLN A 242 -9.70 2.28 -11.40
N ASN A 243 -10.72 1.78 -10.69
CA ASN A 243 -11.53 2.64 -9.86
C ASN A 243 -10.67 3.04 -8.65
N PRO A 244 -10.44 4.33 -8.37
CA PRO A 244 -9.53 4.73 -7.31
C PRO A 244 -10.01 4.41 -5.88
N PHE A 245 -11.17 3.76 -5.72
CA PHE A 245 -11.78 3.37 -4.45
C PHE A 245 -12.68 2.14 -4.59
#